data_AF-A0A9X2WQU6-F1
#
_entry.id   AF-A0A9X2WQU6-F1
#
_cell.length_a   1.000
_cell.length_b   1.000
_cell.length_c   1.000
_cell.angle_alpha   90.00
_cell.angle_beta   90.00
_cell.angle_gamma   90.00
#
_symmetry.space_group_name_H-M   'P 1'
#
loop_
_entity.id
_entity.type
_entity.pdbx_description
1 polymer ?
#
loop_
_entity_poly.entity_id
_entity_poly.type
_entity_poly.pdbx_seq_one_letter_code
_entity_poly.pdbx_strand_id
1 'polypeptide(L)'
;MKKLGFMINSLILIMTFYCSMLSAEVSHVSINSRQFAINQAPSLKVNFISKHKDLNQFYFTIKQGSGQHAVELTLTASRINPYLIHLQGDGLIMDRQAKLIVSIFRNADWLQIASLPVFDAPLSNNAAELTSGVNLDNSLLKQKKTGMANSVKPSVAIEDSPLKKVMQLPTIVPDCLVNNSDNETLWKIANRYKLQWNTNVYGAMLAIFEVNTKAFSKQRIHLLLKDASLNCPAPHILAQYNDVSVDRRTFEALQAKHLVF
;
A
#
# COMPACT_ATOMS: atom_id res chain seq x y z
N MET A 1 -29.64 -32.57 -33.48
CA MET A 1 -29.12 -32.22 -32.14
C MET A 1 -27.61 -31.92 -32.10
N LYS A 2 -26.73 -32.69 -32.74
CA LYS A 2 -25.26 -32.46 -32.71
C LYS A 2 -24.77 -31.12 -33.31
N LYS A 3 -25.43 -30.60 -34.37
CA LYS A 3 -25.06 -29.30 -34.99
C LYS A 3 -25.38 -28.07 -34.12
N LEU A 4 -26.38 -28.16 -33.24
CA LEU A 4 -26.78 -27.05 -32.37
C LEU A 4 -25.78 -26.89 -31.21
N GLY A 5 -25.29 -28.00 -30.64
CA GLY A 5 -24.25 -27.98 -29.61
C GLY A 5 -22.90 -27.43 -30.12
N PHE A 6 -22.56 -27.68 -31.39
CA PHE A 6 -21.34 -27.15 -32.00
C PHE A 6 -21.41 -25.62 -32.18
N MET A 7 -22.58 -25.09 -32.58
CA MET A 7 -22.80 -23.64 -32.69
C MET A 7 -22.76 -22.93 -31.33
N ILE A 8 -23.31 -23.54 -30.28
CA ILE A 8 -23.30 -22.98 -28.92
C ILE A 8 -21.86 -22.95 -28.35
N ASN A 9 -21.08 -24.01 -28.55
CA ASN A 9 -19.68 -24.04 -28.10
C ASN A 9 -18.80 -23.05 -28.86
N SER A 10 -19.06 -22.83 -30.15
CA SER A 10 -18.35 -21.82 -30.96
C SER A 10 -18.66 -20.39 -30.48
N LEU A 11 -19.92 -20.10 -30.14
CA LEU A 11 -20.33 -18.79 -29.63
C LEU A 11 -19.73 -18.47 -28.25
N ILE A 12 -19.61 -19.48 -27.38
CA ILE A 12 -18.97 -19.35 -26.06
C ILE A 12 -17.45 -19.11 -26.18
N LEU A 13 -16.80 -19.76 -27.14
CA LEU A 13 -15.37 -19.57 -27.41
C LEU A 13 -15.07 -18.15 -27.95
N ILE A 14 -15.95 -17.62 -28.78
CA ILE A 14 -15.83 -16.25 -29.31
C ILE A 14 -16.06 -15.23 -28.19
N MET A 15 -17.07 -15.41 -27.33
CA MET A 15 -17.33 -14.52 -26.20
C MET A 15 -16.21 -14.50 -25.13
N THR A 16 -15.51 -15.61 -24.94
CA THR A 16 -14.38 -15.67 -23.98
C THR A 16 -13.12 -14.96 -24.50
N PHE A 17 -12.91 -14.89 -25.81
CA PHE A 17 -11.77 -14.16 -26.40
C PHE A 17 -11.90 -12.64 -26.33
N TYR A 18 -13.12 -12.09 -26.42
CA TYR A 18 -13.35 -10.63 -26.38
C TYR A 18 -13.32 -10.02 -24.97
N CYS A 19 -13.25 -10.83 -23.90
CA CYS A 19 -13.35 -10.33 -22.52
C CYS A 19 -12.02 -9.77 -21.96
N SER A 20 -10.90 -9.83 -22.70
CA SER A 20 -9.56 -9.61 -22.15
C SER A 20 -9.02 -8.17 -22.24
N MET A 21 -9.81 -7.18 -22.67
CA MET A 21 -9.34 -5.79 -22.87
C MET A 21 -9.80 -4.79 -21.80
N LEU A 22 -9.93 -5.22 -20.54
CA LEU A 22 -10.17 -4.31 -19.41
C LEU A 22 -8.84 -3.92 -18.77
N SER A 23 -8.21 -2.90 -19.33
CA SER A 23 -6.90 -2.45 -18.90
C SER A 23 -7.04 -1.00 -18.40
N ALA A 24 -7.11 -0.81 -17.08
CA ALA A 24 -7.41 0.50 -16.46
C ALA A 24 -6.44 1.61 -16.89
N GLU A 25 -6.95 2.82 -17.10
CA GLU A 25 -6.16 3.95 -17.61
C GLU A 25 -5.19 4.52 -16.56
N VAL A 26 -5.63 4.46 -15.31
CA VAL A 26 -4.82 4.71 -14.12
C VAL A 26 -4.81 3.44 -13.31
N SER A 27 -3.61 2.94 -13.02
CA SER A 27 -3.44 1.73 -12.23
C SER A 27 -3.47 2.01 -10.73
N HIS A 28 -3.09 3.23 -10.31
CA HIS A 28 -3.08 3.59 -8.90
C HIS A 28 -3.11 5.11 -8.67
N VAL A 29 -3.92 5.53 -7.69
CA VAL A 29 -3.93 6.90 -7.14
C VAL A 29 -4.00 6.82 -5.62
N SER A 30 -3.11 7.53 -4.93
CA SER A 30 -3.17 7.72 -3.48
C SER A 30 -2.52 9.03 -3.06
N ILE A 31 -3.04 9.70 -2.04
CA ILE A 31 -2.40 10.89 -1.48
C ILE A 31 -1.26 10.43 -0.56
N ASN A 32 -0.02 10.81 -0.88
CA ASN A 32 1.17 10.53 -0.09
C ASN A 32 1.22 11.45 1.13
N SER A 33 1.10 12.76 0.88
CA SER A 33 1.10 13.77 1.93
C SER A 33 0.28 14.98 1.54
N ARG A 34 -0.31 15.60 2.56
CA ARG A 34 -0.96 16.90 2.51
C ARG A 34 0.01 17.97 3.02
N GLN A 35 0.18 19.06 2.29
CA GLN A 35 1.08 20.18 2.62
C GLN A 35 0.30 21.47 2.91
N PHE A 36 -0.96 21.35 3.33
CA PHE A 36 -1.85 22.47 3.62
C PHE A 36 -2.76 22.11 4.79
N ALA A 37 -3.16 23.07 5.61
CA ALA A 37 -4.16 22.96 6.66
C ALA A 37 -5.55 23.40 6.19
N ILE A 38 -6.57 23.27 7.04
CA ILE A 38 -7.87 23.91 6.80
C ILE A 38 -7.65 25.42 6.60
N ASN A 39 -8.45 26.06 5.74
CA ASN A 39 -8.34 27.48 5.38
C ASN A 39 -6.99 27.87 4.73
N GLN A 40 -6.37 26.92 4.01
CA GLN A 40 -5.18 27.17 3.20
C GLN A 40 -5.39 26.68 1.77
N ALA A 41 -4.61 27.22 0.83
CA ALA A 41 -4.56 26.76 -0.54
C ALA A 41 -3.97 25.33 -0.61
N PRO A 42 -4.52 24.44 -1.44
CA PRO A 42 -4.12 23.04 -1.43
C PRO A 42 -2.76 22.81 -2.09
N SER A 43 -1.95 21.99 -1.43
CA SER A 43 -0.72 21.40 -1.96
C SER A 43 -0.61 19.94 -1.53
N LEU A 44 -0.53 19.01 -2.49
CA LEU A 44 -0.55 17.57 -2.25
C LEU A 44 0.59 16.88 -3.00
N LYS A 45 1.24 15.91 -2.36
CA LYS A 45 2.04 14.90 -3.07
C LYS A 45 1.18 13.65 -3.25
N VAL A 46 1.05 13.18 -4.49
CA VAL A 46 0.14 12.09 -4.85
C VAL A 46 0.93 11.02 -5.58
N ASN A 47 0.86 9.78 -5.09
CA ASN A 47 1.35 8.65 -5.86
C ASN A 47 0.36 8.41 -7.00
N PHE A 48 0.81 8.59 -8.23
CA PHE A 48 -0.02 8.56 -9.43
C PHE A 48 0.66 7.72 -10.50
N ILE A 49 0.06 6.57 -10.83
CA ILE A 49 0.57 5.63 -11.82
C ILE A 49 -0.47 5.50 -12.93
N SER A 50 -0.14 6.01 -14.10
CA SER A 50 -0.98 6.05 -15.29
C SER A 50 -0.25 5.48 -16.50
N LYS A 51 -1.00 4.94 -17.46
CA LYS A 51 -0.43 4.53 -18.75
C LYS A 51 0.06 5.74 -19.54
N HIS A 52 -0.67 6.85 -19.45
CA HIS A 52 -0.29 8.11 -20.07
C HIS A 52 0.73 8.86 -19.22
N LYS A 53 1.83 9.31 -19.85
CA LYS A 53 2.85 10.13 -19.18
C LYS A 53 2.42 11.59 -19.03
N ASP A 54 1.61 12.07 -19.98
CA ASP A 54 1.07 13.42 -20.01
C ASP A 54 -0.03 13.59 -18.95
N LEU A 55 0.18 14.54 -18.04
CA LEU A 55 -0.76 14.84 -16.95
C LEU A 55 -1.96 15.66 -17.43
N ASN A 56 -1.88 16.33 -18.58
CA ASN A 56 -2.96 17.18 -19.11
C ASN A 56 -4.20 16.38 -19.53
N GLN A 57 -4.09 15.06 -19.60
CA GLN A 57 -5.21 14.15 -19.88
C GLN A 57 -6.08 13.90 -18.65
N PHE A 58 -5.58 14.28 -17.47
CA PHE A 58 -6.23 14.10 -16.18
C PHE A 58 -6.65 15.44 -15.61
N TYR A 59 -7.81 15.43 -15.00
CA TYR A 59 -8.39 16.58 -14.33
C TYR A 59 -8.41 16.28 -12.84
N PHE A 60 -7.71 17.12 -12.09
CA PHE A 60 -7.57 17.01 -10.65
C PHE A 60 -8.38 18.14 -10.02
N THR A 61 -9.42 17.82 -9.26
CA THR A 61 -10.23 18.83 -8.57
C THR A 61 -10.39 18.47 -7.09
N ILE A 62 -10.49 19.47 -6.23
CA ILE A 62 -10.96 19.27 -4.86
C ILE A 62 -12.44 19.65 -4.80
N LYS A 63 -13.27 18.67 -4.47
CA LYS A 63 -14.69 18.87 -4.21
C LYS A 63 -14.90 19.10 -2.72
N GLN A 64 -15.55 20.22 -2.40
CA GLN A 64 -15.90 20.65 -1.04
C GLN A 64 -17.42 20.79 -0.96
N GLY A 65 -18.02 20.50 0.20
CA GLY A 65 -19.46 20.58 0.41
C GLY A 65 -20.24 19.39 -0.15
N SER A 66 -21.56 19.47 -0.09
CA SER A 66 -22.47 18.39 -0.50
C SER A 66 -23.66 18.93 -1.29
N GLY A 67 -24.21 18.09 -2.18
CA GLY A 67 -25.37 18.41 -2.99
C GLY A 67 -25.16 19.64 -3.87
N GLN A 68 -26.11 20.57 -3.84
CA GLN A 68 -26.09 21.79 -4.66
C GLN A 68 -25.12 22.87 -4.16
N HIS A 69 -24.57 22.72 -2.95
CA HIS A 69 -23.56 23.63 -2.41
C HIS A 69 -22.13 23.10 -2.60
N ALA A 70 -21.97 22.04 -3.40
CA ALA A 70 -20.65 21.51 -3.68
C ALA A 70 -19.87 22.47 -4.60
N VAL A 71 -18.65 22.82 -4.18
CA VAL A 71 -17.72 23.65 -4.95
C VAL A 71 -16.55 22.80 -5.37
N GLU A 72 -16.13 22.92 -6.63
CA GLU A 72 -14.96 22.23 -7.17
C GLU A 72 -13.84 23.23 -7.44
N LEU A 73 -12.64 22.91 -6.94
CA LEU A 73 -11.44 23.69 -7.14
C LEU A 73 -10.46 22.91 -8.00
N THR A 74 -10.13 23.43 -9.18
CA THR A 74 -9.16 22.81 -10.09
C THR A 74 -7.74 22.93 -9.54
N LEU A 75 -6.98 21.85 -9.64
CA LEU A 75 -5.57 21.80 -9.27
C LEU A 75 -4.69 21.72 -10.52
N THR A 76 -3.57 22.41 -10.46
CA THR A 76 -2.45 22.21 -11.39
C THR A 76 -1.64 20.99 -10.97
N ALA A 77 -1.19 20.20 -11.94
CA ALA A 77 -0.40 19.01 -11.70
C ALA A 77 1.00 19.15 -12.28
N SER A 78 2.02 18.92 -11.46
CA SER A 78 3.42 18.84 -11.90
C SER A 78 4.01 17.48 -11.57
N ARG A 79 4.84 16.95 -12.47
CA ARG A 79 5.47 15.64 -12.27
C ARG A 79 6.74 15.81 -11.45
N ILE A 80 6.85 15.11 -10.33
CA ILE A 80 8.10 14.99 -9.57
C ILE A 80 8.92 13.83 -10.12
N ASN A 81 8.29 12.67 -10.31
CA ASN A 81 8.90 11.48 -10.90
C ASN A 81 7.82 10.60 -11.58
N PRO A 82 8.16 9.43 -12.17
CA PRO A 82 7.18 8.59 -12.87
C PRO A 82 5.97 8.13 -12.03
N TYR A 83 6.10 8.08 -10.71
CA TYR A 83 5.09 7.57 -9.78
C TYR A 83 4.53 8.64 -8.84
N LEU A 84 5.10 9.84 -8.83
CA LEU A 84 4.78 10.90 -7.88
C LEU A 84 4.53 12.22 -8.63
N ILE A 85 3.38 12.81 -8.34
CA ILE A 85 3.01 14.13 -8.83
C ILE A 85 2.75 15.07 -7.66
N HIS A 86 2.94 16.35 -7.90
CA HIS A 86 2.56 17.42 -7.00
C HIS A 86 1.33 18.12 -7.57
N LEU A 87 0.28 18.20 -6.76
CA LEU A 87 -0.95 18.92 -7.10
C LEU A 87 -1.00 20.21 -6.28
N GLN A 88 -1.27 21.32 -6.94
CA GLN A 88 -1.34 22.62 -6.31
C GLN A 88 -2.53 23.43 -6.83
N GLY A 89 -3.26 24.05 -5.91
CA GLY A 89 -4.34 24.99 -6.21
C GLY A 89 -4.17 26.26 -5.39
N ASP A 90 -5.03 27.22 -5.69
CA ASP A 90 -4.98 28.61 -5.25
C ASP A 90 -6.19 28.99 -4.36
N GLY A 91 -7.33 28.32 -4.54
CA GLY A 91 -8.49 28.51 -3.66
C GLY A 91 -8.36 27.82 -2.30
N LEU A 92 -9.02 28.41 -1.29
CA LEU A 92 -8.95 27.92 0.09
C LEU A 92 -9.78 26.64 0.28
N ILE A 93 -9.25 25.71 1.08
CA ILE A 93 -9.97 24.50 1.48
C ILE A 93 -10.63 24.69 2.84
N MET A 94 -11.96 24.86 2.84
CA MET A 94 -12.75 25.16 4.03
C MET A 94 -13.50 23.95 4.60
N ASP A 95 -13.61 22.88 3.82
CA ASP A 95 -14.34 21.68 4.20
C ASP A 95 -13.40 20.54 4.62
N ARG A 96 -13.53 20.05 5.86
CA ARG A 96 -12.76 18.88 6.37
C ARG A 96 -13.10 17.57 5.66
N GLN A 97 -14.26 17.49 5.01
CA GLN A 97 -14.70 16.31 4.25
C GLN A 97 -14.38 16.43 2.76
N ALA A 98 -13.58 17.43 2.37
CA ALA A 98 -13.19 17.64 0.99
C ALA A 98 -12.51 16.40 0.39
N LYS A 99 -12.79 16.16 -0.90
CA LYS A 99 -12.26 15.01 -1.64
C LYS A 99 -11.48 15.46 -2.86
N LEU A 100 -10.32 14.85 -3.07
CA LEU A 100 -9.63 14.89 -4.34
C LEU A 100 -10.38 13.99 -5.32
N ILE A 101 -10.85 14.57 -6.41
CA ILE A 101 -11.46 13.89 -7.54
C ILE A 101 -10.44 13.86 -8.67
N VAL A 102 -10.27 12.69 -9.27
CA VAL A 102 -9.48 12.54 -10.48
C VAL A 102 -10.38 12.03 -11.59
N SER A 103 -10.40 12.77 -12.70
CA SER A 103 -11.26 12.49 -13.83
C SER A 103 -10.49 12.51 -15.15
N ILE A 104 -11.02 11.85 -16.16
CA ILE A 104 -10.56 11.94 -17.55
C ILE A 104 -11.74 12.27 -18.46
N PHE A 105 -11.51 13.05 -19.51
CA PHE A 105 -12.54 13.34 -20.51
C PHE A 105 -12.49 12.30 -21.62
N ARG A 106 -13.57 11.52 -21.80
CA ARG A 106 -13.70 10.48 -22.82
C ARG A 106 -15.12 10.36 -23.31
N ASN A 107 -15.28 10.08 -24.61
CA ASN A 107 -16.59 9.84 -25.23
C ASN A 107 -17.61 10.96 -24.95
N ALA A 108 -17.14 12.22 -24.97
CA ALA A 108 -17.91 13.41 -24.63
C ALA A 108 -18.43 13.48 -23.18
N ASP A 109 -17.86 12.70 -22.26
CA ASP A 109 -18.24 12.68 -20.85
C ASP A 109 -17.01 12.64 -19.91
N TRP A 110 -17.26 12.99 -18.64
CA TRP A 110 -16.30 12.98 -17.56
C TRP A 110 -16.32 11.65 -16.83
N LEU A 111 -15.27 10.85 -17.00
CA LEU A 111 -15.11 9.60 -16.25
C LEU A 111 -14.30 9.86 -14.99
N GLN A 112 -14.96 9.79 -13.83
CA GLN A 112 -14.29 9.82 -12.53
C GLN A 112 -13.57 8.48 -12.28
N ILE A 113 -12.25 8.54 -12.10
CA ILE A 113 -11.41 7.37 -11.90
C ILE A 113 -10.89 7.23 -10.46
N ALA A 114 -10.94 8.30 -9.66
CA ALA A 114 -10.63 8.25 -8.23
C ALA A 114 -11.40 9.31 -7.43
N SER A 115 -11.68 8.98 -6.16
CA SER A 115 -12.20 9.91 -5.16
C SER A 115 -11.54 9.60 -3.81
N LEU A 116 -10.78 10.55 -3.28
CA LEU A 116 -9.94 10.35 -2.10
C LEU A 116 -10.16 11.48 -1.08
N PRO A 117 -10.44 11.18 0.21
CA PRO A 117 -10.54 12.20 1.24
C PRO A 117 -9.19 12.89 1.47
N VAL A 118 -9.14 14.22 1.36
CA VAL A 118 -7.85 14.95 1.39
C VAL A 118 -7.28 15.08 2.80
N PHE A 119 -8.13 15.07 3.83
CA PHE A 119 -7.72 15.25 5.23
C PHE A 119 -7.35 13.94 5.95
N ASP A 120 -7.61 12.79 5.33
CA ASP A 120 -7.11 11.49 5.82
C ASP A 120 -5.61 11.34 5.54
N ALA A 121 -5.07 12.13 4.61
CA ALA A 121 -3.66 12.17 4.30
C ALA A 121 -2.86 12.93 5.38
N PRO A 122 -1.65 12.46 5.71
CA PRO A 122 -0.83 13.07 6.74
C PRO A 122 -0.41 14.48 6.35
N LEU A 123 -0.46 15.41 7.31
CA LEU A 123 0.11 16.73 7.15
C LEU A 123 1.64 16.61 7.22
N SER A 124 2.34 16.93 6.13
CA SER A 124 3.80 16.81 6.07
C SER A 124 4.37 17.75 5.02
N ASN A 125 5.18 18.71 5.45
CA ASN A 125 5.91 19.63 4.55
C ASN A 125 7.18 18.98 3.99
N ASN A 126 7.76 18.05 4.75
CA ASN A 126 8.86 17.19 4.32
C ASN A 126 8.31 15.99 3.55
N ALA A 127 9.02 15.49 2.54
CA ALA A 127 8.66 14.18 1.99
C ALA A 127 8.88 13.14 3.10
N ALA A 128 7.81 12.48 3.54
CA ALA A 128 7.78 11.48 4.60
C ALA A 128 8.14 11.98 6.02
N GLU A 129 7.20 12.67 6.68
CA GLU A 129 7.18 12.74 8.15
C GLU A 129 5.71 12.79 8.63
N LEU A 130 5.21 11.67 9.13
CA LEU A 130 3.87 11.59 9.74
C LEU A 130 3.93 12.27 11.13
N THR A 131 3.65 13.57 11.20
CA THR A 131 3.30 14.20 12.47
C THR A 131 1.84 13.94 12.79
N SER A 132 1.57 12.91 13.60
CA SER A 132 0.27 12.70 14.24
C SER A 132 0.07 13.79 15.29
N GLY A 133 -0.80 14.75 14.98
CA GLY A 133 -1.21 15.81 15.89
C GLY A 133 -2.72 16.06 15.78
N VAL A 134 -3.53 15.09 16.14
CA VAL A 134 -4.92 15.34 16.53
C VAL A 134 -5.00 15.15 18.03
N ASN A 135 -4.86 16.26 18.75
CA ASN A 135 -5.30 16.36 20.14
C ASN A 135 -6.83 16.24 20.12
N LEU A 136 -7.35 15.14 20.66
CA LEU A 136 -8.69 15.09 21.20
C LEU A 136 -8.54 15.02 22.71
N ASP A 137 -9.00 16.07 23.39
CA ASP A 137 -9.00 16.26 24.83
C ASP A 137 -9.50 15.00 25.56
N ASN A 138 -8.66 14.48 26.45
CA ASN A 138 -9.07 13.52 27.48
C ASN A 138 -9.08 14.24 28.82
N SER A 139 -10.25 14.67 29.27
CA SER A 139 -10.49 14.98 30.67
C SER A 139 -11.45 13.95 31.25
N LEU A 140 -11.05 13.39 32.41
CA LEU A 140 -11.76 12.44 33.28
C LEU A 140 -11.77 10.99 32.72
N LEU A 141 -11.14 9.98 33.34
CA LEU A 141 -11.11 9.63 34.76
C LEU A 141 -9.81 8.88 35.14
N LYS A 142 -9.29 9.31 36.28
CA LYS A 142 -8.29 8.66 37.13
C LYS A 142 -8.94 7.45 37.81
N GLN A 143 -8.25 6.31 37.86
CA GLN A 143 -8.19 5.30 38.95
C GLN A 143 -7.58 4.01 38.36
N LYS A 144 -6.78 3.17 39.02
CA LYS A 144 -6.15 3.13 40.34
C LYS A 144 -5.16 1.94 40.26
N LYS A 145 -4.01 2.07 40.91
CA LYS A 145 -3.00 1.00 41.07
C LYS A 145 -3.52 -0.16 41.91
N THR A 146 -3.10 -1.38 41.54
CA THR A 146 -2.67 -2.54 42.37
C THR A 146 -2.46 -3.70 41.37
N GLY A 147 -1.30 -4.33 41.17
CA GLY A 147 -0.35 -4.84 42.15
C GLY A 147 -0.69 -6.30 42.47
N MET A 148 -0.14 -7.27 41.74
CA MET A 148 0.54 -8.45 42.32
C MET A 148 1.11 -9.35 41.21
N ALA A 149 2.35 -9.76 41.42
CA ALA A 149 3.02 -10.82 40.69
C ALA A 149 2.36 -12.19 41.00
N ASN A 150 2.47 -13.13 40.06
CA ASN A 150 3.03 -14.44 40.38
C ASN A 150 3.49 -15.18 39.13
N SER A 151 4.73 -15.66 39.25
CA SER A 151 5.47 -16.52 38.35
C SER A 151 5.14 -17.98 38.69
N VAL A 152 4.71 -18.79 37.73
CA VAL A 152 4.94 -20.25 37.73
C VAL A 152 4.95 -20.79 36.28
N LYS A 153 6.10 -21.33 35.88
CA LYS A 153 6.32 -22.43 34.91
C LYS A 153 6.85 -23.63 35.74
N PRO A 154 7.00 -24.90 35.26
CA PRO A 154 6.90 -25.43 33.88
C PRO A 154 6.22 -26.84 33.77
N SER A 155 6.14 -27.39 32.55
CA SER A 155 6.33 -28.82 32.13
C SER A 155 5.45 -29.11 30.89
N VAL A 156 5.97 -29.14 29.66
CA VAL A 156 6.54 -30.30 28.91
C VAL A 156 5.63 -31.54 28.87
N ALA A 157 5.08 -31.82 27.69
CA ALA A 157 4.93 -33.16 27.11
C ALA A 157 4.73 -33.05 25.59
N ILE A 158 5.44 -33.90 24.85
CA ILE A 158 5.48 -34.10 23.40
C ILE A 158 4.77 -35.43 23.12
N GLU A 159 3.87 -35.46 22.15
CA GLU A 159 3.40 -36.64 21.38
C GLU A 159 3.05 -36.07 19.99
N ASP A 160 3.67 -36.32 18.84
CA ASP A 160 4.33 -37.48 18.21
C ASP A 160 3.38 -38.59 17.74
N SER A 161 2.83 -38.45 16.52
CA SER A 161 2.58 -39.57 15.58
C SER A 161 2.02 -39.13 14.21
N PRO A 162 2.17 -39.95 13.14
CA PRO A 162 2.95 -39.51 11.96
C PRO A 162 2.36 -39.86 10.56
N LEU A 163 3.00 -39.31 9.50
CA LEU A 163 3.15 -39.87 8.12
C LEU A 163 1.89 -39.95 7.21
N LYS A 164 1.88 -39.68 5.89
CA LYS A 164 2.81 -39.20 4.83
C LYS A 164 2.00 -39.19 3.51
N LYS A 165 2.26 -38.26 2.58
CA LYS A 165 2.50 -38.45 1.10
C LYS A 165 2.38 -37.10 0.36
N VAL A 166 3.45 -36.30 0.32
CA VAL A 166 4.41 -36.14 -0.81
C VAL A 166 3.78 -35.54 -2.08
N MET A 167 4.11 -34.26 -2.35
CA MET A 167 4.65 -33.88 -3.65
C MET A 167 5.62 -32.68 -3.53
N GLN A 168 6.91 -33.03 -3.56
CA GLN A 168 8.06 -32.28 -4.11
C GLN A 168 8.38 -30.86 -3.60
N LEU A 169 9.40 -30.86 -2.74
CA LEU A 169 10.25 -29.75 -2.33
C LEU A 169 11.09 -29.22 -3.53
N PRO A 170 11.18 -27.89 -3.74
CA PRO A 170 12.35 -27.29 -4.34
C PRO A 170 13.33 -26.90 -3.23
N THR A 171 14.47 -27.58 -3.27
CA THR A 171 15.82 -27.23 -2.80
C THR A 171 15.92 -25.95 -1.96
N ILE A 172 16.26 -26.14 -0.68
CA ILE A 172 16.90 -25.11 0.15
C ILE A 172 18.15 -24.67 -0.61
N VAL A 173 18.13 -23.46 -1.18
CA VAL A 173 19.34 -22.83 -1.73
C VAL A 173 20.16 -22.38 -0.52
N PRO A 174 21.30 -23.01 -0.19
CA PRO A 174 21.95 -22.78 1.09
C PRO A 174 22.57 -21.39 1.24
N ASP A 175 22.74 -20.64 0.16
CA ASP A 175 23.41 -19.33 0.17
C ASP A 175 22.68 -18.32 -0.73
N CYS A 176 21.37 -18.19 -0.57
CA CYS A 176 20.66 -17.15 -1.29
C CYS A 176 20.76 -15.82 -0.53
N LEU A 177 21.68 -14.98 -1.01
CA LEU A 177 21.82 -13.60 -0.57
C LEU A 177 20.97 -12.70 -1.46
N VAL A 178 20.13 -11.90 -0.84
CA VAL A 178 19.42 -10.81 -1.49
C VAL A 178 20.43 -9.70 -1.74
N ASN A 179 20.73 -9.45 -3.02
CA ASN A 179 21.72 -8.45 -3.41
C ASN A 179 21.16 -7.04 -3.15
N ASN A 180 21.72 -6.34 -2.18
CA ASN A 180 21.46 -4.92 -1.90
C ASN A 180 22.69 -4.09 -2.29
N SER A 181 22.48 -2.99 -3.01
CA SER A 181 23.53 -1.98 -3.17
C SER A 181 23.45 -0.96 -2.03
N ASP A 182 24.59 -0.35 -1.70
CA ASP A 182 24.72 0.73 -0.74
C ASP A 182 23.62 1.79 -0.98
N ASN A 183 22.68 1.92 -0.02
CA ASN A 183 21.51 2.81 -0.02
C ASN A 183 20.23 2.31 -0.72
N GLU A 184 20.08 1.03 -1.03
CA GLU A 184 18.77 0.52 -1.45
C GLU A 184 17.79 0.45 -0.28
N THR A 185 16.57 0.96 -0.49
CA THR A 185 15.49 0.83 0.48
C THR A 185 14.93 -0.60 0.45
N LEU A 186 14.39 -1.05 1.59
CA LEU A 186 13.66 -2.33 1.66
C LEU A 186 12.59 -2.43 0.57
N TRP A 187 11.94 -1.32 0.25
CA TRP A 187 10.94 -1.24 -0.82
C TRP A 187 11.51 -1.60 -2.19
N LYS A 188 12.66 -1.04 -2.54
CA LYS A 188 13.29 -1.28 -3.84
C LYS A 188 13.74 -2.74 -3.98
N ILE A 189 14.27 -3.31 -2.89
CA ILE A 189 14.64 -4.72 -2.80
C ILE A 189 13.38 -5.60 -2.99
N ALA A 190 12.35 -5.40 -2.17
CA ALA A 190 11.11 -6.16 -2.24
C ALA A 190 10.44 -6.07 -3.61
N ASN A 191 10.41 -4.88 -4.22
CA ASN A 191 9.80 -4.67 -5.53
C ASN A 191 10.52 -5.44 -6.66
N ARG A 192 11.84 -5.66 -6.54
CA ARG A 192 12.64 -6.45 -7.47
C ARG A 192 12.37 -7.95 -7.35
N TYR A 193 12.28 -8.47 -6.13
CA TYR A 193 12.16 -9.91 -5.89
C TYR A 193 10.71 -10.43 -5.88
N LYS A 194 9.69 -9.58 -5.74
CA LYS A 194 8.28 -10.00 -5.64
C LYS A 194 7.82 -10.94 -6.78
N LEU A 195 8.29 -10.72 -8.01
CA LEU A 195 7.90 -11.53 -9.17
C LEU A 195 8.52 -12.92 -9.09
N GLN A 196 9.80 -13.01 -8.72
CA GLN A 196 10.51 -14.29 -8.55
C GLN A 196 9.94 -15.09 -7.37
N TRP A 197 9.51 -14.42 -6.32
CA TRP A 197 8.95 -15.04 -5.12
C TRP A 197 7.42 -15.25 -5.19
N ASN A 198 6.79 -14.88 -6.30
CA ASN A 198 5.35 -14.99 -6.51
C ASN A 198 4.52 -14.41 -5.35
N THR A 199 4.90 -13.20 -4.90
CA THR A 199 4.22 -12.46 -3.83
C THR A 199 4.02 -11.01 -4.26
N ASN A 200 3.43 -10.18 -3.40
CA ASN A 200 3.30 -8.75 -3.60
C ASN A 200 4.44 -7.98 -2.91
N VAL A 201 4.51 -6.66 -3.14
CA VAL A 201 5.59 -5.82 -2.59
C VAL A 201 5.60 -5.87 -1.05
N TYR A 202 4.44 -5.78 -0.40
CA TYR A 202 4.33 -5.80 1.06
C TYR A 202 4.68 -7.18 1.61
N GLY A 203 4.20 -8.25 0.97
CA GLY A 203 4.55 -9.62 1.33
C GLY A 203 6.06 -9.89 1.24
N ALA A 204 6.71 -9.42 0.18
CA ALA A 204 8.17 -9.51 0.06
C ALA A 204 8.90 -8.71 1.16
N MET A 205 8.43 -7.51 1.52
CA MET A 205 9.03 -6.74 2.63
C MET A 205 8.89 -7.46 3.97
N LEU A 206 7.69 -7.98 4.26
CA LEU A 206 7.39 -8.70 5.50
C LEU A 206 8.24 -9.97 5.61
N ALA A 207 8.31 -10.75 4.54
CA ALA A 207 9.12 -11.95 4.49
C ALA A 207 10.63 -11.67 4.65
N ILE A 208 11.16 -10.61 4.01
CA ILE A 208 12.55 -10.18 4.21
C ILE A 208 12.78 -9.77 5.68
N PHE A 209 11.85 -9.01 6.25
CA PHE A 209 11.96 -8.52 7.63
C PHE A 209 11.96 -9.65 8.66
N GLU A 210 11.07 -10.63 8.49
CA GLU A 210 10.93 -11.80 9.37
C GLU A 210 12.22 -12.65 9.41
N VAL A 211 12.82 -12.89 8.25
CA VAL A 211 14.01 -13.73 8.13
C VAL A 211 15.29 -12.99 8.52
N ASN A 212 15.30 -11.65 8.42
CA ASN A 212 16.49 -10.83 8.59
C ASN A 212 16.36 -9.79 9.70
N THR A 213 15.75 -10.14 10.84
CA THR A 213 15.51 -9.19 11.94
C THR A 213 16.76 -8.39 12.40
N LYS A 214 17.96 -8.98 12.29
CA LYS A 214 19.25 -8.33 12.61
C LYS A 214 19.70 -7.28 11.60
N ALA A 215 19.19 -7.32 10.37
CA ALA A 215 19.47 -6.35 9.32
C ALA A 215 18.72 -5.02 9.53
N PHE A 216 17.82 -4.95 10.51
CA PHE A 216 16.98 -3.79 10.79
C PHE A 216 17.32 -3.15 12.13
N SER A 217 17.67 -1.87 12.10
CA SER A 217 17.97 -1.11 13.32
C SER A 217 16.74 -1.04 14.22
N LYS A 218 16.94 -1.31 15.52
CA LYS A 218 15.88 -1.34 16.55
C LYS A 218 14.70 -2.28 16.19
N GLN A 219 14.94 -3.29 15.34
CA GLN A 219 13.91 -4.18 14.81
C GLN A 219 12.77 -3.41 14.12
N ARG A 220 13.08 -2.28 13.49
CA ARG A 220 12.10 -1.46 12.77
C ARG A 220 12.19 -1.76 11.29
N ILE A 221 11.08 -2.22 10.69
CA ILE A 221 11.02 -2.63 9.28
C ILE A 221 11.45 -1.53 8.28
N HIS A 222 11.36 -0.26 8.66
CA HIS A 222 11.79 0.87 7.82
C HIS A 222 13.29 1.21 7.95
N LEU A 223 14.02 0.64 8.91
CA LEU A 223 15.42 0.97 9.20
C LEU A 223 16.37 -0.14 8.76
N LEU A 224 16.41 -0.45 7.46
CA LEU A 224 17.40 -1.37 6.89
C LEU A 224 18.82 -0.77 7.03
N LEU A 225 19.75 -1.56 7.58
CA LEU A 225 21.16 -1.16 7.70
C LEU A 225 21.85 -1.20 6.33
N LYS A 226 22.75 -0.25 6.08
CA LYS A 226 23.37 -0.02 4.77
C LYS A 226 24.13 -1.23 4.21
N ASP A 227 24.85 -1.95 5.09
CA ASP A 227 25.72 -3.07 4.71
C ASP A 227 25.18 -4.42 5.23
N ALA A 228 23.88 -4.50 5.48
CA ALA A 228 23.27 -5.71 6.01
C ALA A 228 23.25 -6.81 4.95
N SER A 229 23.80 -7.98 5.26
CA SER A 229 23.57 -9.18 4.45
C SER A 229 22.15 -9.69 4.71
N LEU A 230 21.37 -9.84 3.63
CA LEU A 230 19.99 -10.29 3.68
C LEU A 230 19.89 -11.71 3.12
N ASN A 231 19.42 -12.65 3.93
CA ASN A 231 19.05 -14.01 3.52
C ASN A 231 17.68 -13.99 2.85
N CYS A 232 17.47 -14.79 1.79
CA CYS A 232 16.12 -14.84 1.22
C CYS A 232 15.14 -15.61 2.10
N PRO A 233 13.85 -15.26 2.02
CA PRO A 233 12.81 -16.00 2.69
C PRO A 233 12.60 -17.38 2.06
N ALA A 234 12.34 -18.38 2.91
CA ALA A 234 11.97 -19.71 2.46
C ALA A 234 10.56 -19.73 1.84
N PRO A 235 10.24 -20.66 0.92
CA PRO A 235 8.94 -20.72 0.26
C PRO A 235 7.74 -20.78 1.22
N HIS A 236 7.88 -21.44 2.38
CA HIS A 236 6.81 -21.54 3.37
C HIS A 236 6.53 -20.22 4.12
N ILE A 237 7.52 -19.31 4.18
CA ILE A 237 7.31 -17.95 4.72
C ILE A 237 6.59 -17.10 3.65
N LEU A 238 7.05 -17.17 2.40
CA LEU A 238 6.42 -16.45 1.28
C LEU A 238 4.96 -16.85 1.07
N ALA A 239 4.62 -18.13 1.29
CA ALA A 239 3.25 -18.63 1.18
C ALA A 239 2.26 -17.99 2.18
N GLN A 240 2.74 -17.38 3.27
CA GLN A 240 1.92 -16.68 4.24
C GLN A 240 1.47 -15.30 3.74
N TYR A 241 2.18 -14.75 2.74
CA TYR A 241 2.00 -13.38 2.24
C TYR A 241 1.50 -13.37 0.79
N ASN A 242 0.23 -13.73 0.60
CA ASN A 242 -0.42 -13.83 -0.71
C ASN A 242 -1.57 -12.83 -0.91
N ASP A 243 -2.04 -12.17 0.16
CA ASP A 243 -3.12 -11.19 0.12
C ASP A 243 -2.56 -9.77 0.28
N VAL A 244 -2.59 -9.00 -0.82
CA VAL A 244 -2.06 -7.63 -0.87
C VAL A 244 -2.70 -6.72 0.20
N SER A 245 -3.99 -6.90 0.48
CA SER A 245 -4.71 -6.06 1.43
C SER A 245 -4.31 -6.38 2.87
N VAL A 246 -4.16 -7.67 3.19
CA VAL A 246 -3.72 -8.11 4.51
C VAL A 246 -2.27 -7.74 4.74
N ASP A 247 -1.39 -8.03 3.77
CA ASP A 247 0.05 -7.76 3.88
C ASP A 247 0.32 -6.28 4.04
N ARG A 248 -0.40 -5.43 3.30
CA ARG A 248 -0.31 -3.98 3.45
C ARG A 248 -0.68 -3.54 4.88
N ARG A 249 -1.80 -4.02 5.41
CA ARG A 249 -2.22 -3.66 6.79
C ARG A 249 -1.22 -4.15 7.83
N THR A 250 -0.68 -5.36 7.66
CA THR A 250 0.35 -5.92 8.55
C THR A 250 1.62 -5.08 8.53
N PHE A 251 2.06 -4.65 7.34
CA PHE A 251 3.20 -3.77 7.17
C PHE A 251 2.97 -2.38 7.82
N GLU A 252 1.80 -1.78 7.59
CA GLU A 252 1.41 -0.51 8.22
C GLU A 252 1.35 -0.63 9.75
N ALA A 253 0.80 -1.73 10.28
CA ALA A 253 0.74 -2.00 11.72
C ALA A 253 2.13 -2.19 12.35
N LEU A 254 3.06 -2.88 11.67
CA LEU A 254 4.44 -3.02 12.12
C LEU A 254 5.15 -1.67 12.14
N GLN A 255 4.95 -0.82 11.14
CA GLN A 255 5.49 0.54 11.18
C GLN A 255 4.92 1.34 12.35
N ALA A 256 3.61 1.28 12.60
CA ALA A 256 2.95 1.99 13.70
C ALA A 256 3.42 1.51 15.08
N LYS A 257 3.62 0.19 15.28
CA LYS A 257 4.07 -0.39 16.55
C LYS A 257 5.42 0.16 17.02
N HIS A 258 6.27 0.61 16.09
CA HIS A 258 7.62 1.08 16.39
C HIS A 258 7.77 2.62 16.36
N LEU A 259 6.67 3.37 16.19
CA LEU A 259 6.61 4.83 16.32
C LEU A 259 6.24 5.28 17.75
N VAL A 260 5.88 4.35 18.62
CA VAL A 260 5.73 4.56 20.07
C VAL A 260 7.10 4.27 20.70
N PHE A 261 7.70 5.26 21.36
CA PHE A 261 8.92 5.29 22.20
C PHE A 261 9.90 6.39 21.76
#